data_AF-A0A7J3GC24-F1
#
_entry.id   AF-A0A7J3GC24-F1
#
_cell.length_a   1.000
_cell.length_b   1.000
_cell.length_c   1.000
_cell.angle_alpha   90.00
_cell.angle_beta   90.00
_cell.angle_gamma   90.00
#
_symmetry.space_group_name_H-M   'P 1'
#
loop_
_entity.id
_entity.type
_entity.pdbx_description
1 polymer ?
#
loop_
_entity_poly.entity_id
_entity_poly.type
_entity_poly.pdbx_seq_one_letter_code
_entity_poly.pdbx_strand_id
1 'polypeptide(L)' 'MEEDDLSKYVNDPLWPILVETVHSMIMYRYHKTYVEEKILREKPEISPRELAARLGIPLGEALVILYEL' A
#
# COMPACT_ATOMS: atom_id res chain seq x y z
N MET A 1 18.34 -5.38 -0.76
CA MET A 1 17.56 -5.53 0.48
C MET A 1 16.23 -6.13 0.08
N GLU A 2 15.95 -7.35 0.52
CA GLU A 2 14.83 -8.22 0.14
C GLU A 2 13.50 -7.84 0.84
N GLU A 3 13.45 -6.67 1.48
CA GLU A 3 12.42 -6.34 2.48
C GLU A 3 11.06 -5.93 1.90
N ASP A 4 10.97 -5.66 0.59
CA ASP A 4 9.80 -5.05 -0.03
C ASP A 4 9.22 -5.84 -1.22
N ASP A 5 9.53 -7.15 -1.32
CA ASP A 5 8.81 -8.01 -2.27
C ASP A 5 7.35 -8.21 -1.81
N LEU A 6 6.40 -7.64 -2.58
CA LEU A 6 4.96 -7.78 -2.33
C LEU A 6 4.49 -9.24 -2.43
N SER A 7 5.18 -10.07 -3.21
CA SER A 7 4.79 -11.46 -3.48
C SER A 7 4.69 -12.32 -2.21
N LYS A 8 5.48 -11.99 -1.18
CA LYS A 8 5.46 -12.69 0.11
C LYS A 8 4.17 -12.46 0.91
N TYR A 9 3.47 -11.35 0.66
CA TYR A 9 2.23 -10.99 1.35
C TYR A 9 1.00 -11.49 0.59
N VAL A 10 1.01 -11.38 -0.74
CA VAL A 10 -0.16 -11.71 -1.58
C VAL A 10 -0.52 -13.20 -1.50
N ASN A 11 0.48 -14.06 -1.29
CA ASN A 11 0.27 -15.51 -1.13
C ASN A 11 -0.11 -15.91 0.31
N ASP A 12 -0.17 -14.97 1.25
CA ASP A 12 -0.58 -15.25 2.63
C ASP A 12 -2.11 -15.43 2.72
N PRO A 13 -2.63 -16.45 3.42
CA PRO A 13 -4.08 -16.66 3.57
C PRO A 13 -4.82 -15.50 4.25
N LEU A 14 -4.12 -14.61 4.98
CA LEU A 14 -4.69 -13.41 5.58
C LEU A 14 -4.77 -12.23 4.60
N TRP A 15 -4.16 -12.32 3.42
CA TRP A 15 -4.18 -11.24 2.44
C TRP A 15 -5.59 -10.75 2.08
N PRO A 16 -6.59 -11.61 1.81
CA PRO A 16 -7.94 -11.15 1.51
C PRO A 16 -8.58 -10.39 2.68
N ILE A 17 -8.27 -10.76 3.93
CA ILE A 17 -8.78 -10.10 5.14
C ILE A 17 -8.12 -8.72 5.28
N LEU A 18 -6.83 -8.61 4.97
CA LEU A 18 -6.14 -7.31 4.94
C LEU A 18 -6.76 -6.38 3.89
N VAL A 19 -6.98 -6.88 2.67
CA VAL A 19 -7.59 -6.10 1.59
C VAL A 19 -8.98 -5.62 1.99
N GLU A 20 -9.83 -6.52 2.51
CA GLU A 20 -11.16 -6.17 3.00
C GLU A 20 -11.12 -5.11 4.11
N THR A 21 -10.22 -5.30 5.09
CA THR A 21 -10.02 -4.34 6.19
C THR A 21 -9.60 -2.96 5.66
N VAL A 22 -8.66 -2.90 4.72
CA VAL A 22 -8.19 -1.63 4.13
C VAL A 22 -9.27 -0.96 3.29
N HIS A 23 -10.03 -1.71 2.50
CA HIS A 23 -11.15 -1.17 1.71
C HIS A 23 -12.26 -0.58 2.59
N SER A 24 -12.41 -1.06 3.83
CA SER A 24 -13.35 -0.51 4.80
C SER A 24 -12.93 0.86 5.36
N MET A 25 -11.66 1.27 5.20
CA MET A 25 -11.15 2.54 5.72
C MET A 25 -11.68 3.72 4.89
N ILE A 26 -12.27 4.70 5.58
CA ILE A 26 -12.86 5.91 4.95
C ILE A 26 -11.86 6.62 4.05
N MET A 27 -10.59 6.70 4.47
CA MET A 27 -9.54 7.43 3.77
C MET A 27 -8.89 6.67 2.62
N TYR A 28 -9.13 5.36 2.49
CA TYR A 28 -8.42 4.49 1.55
C TYR A 28 -8.44 5.03 0.11
N ARG A 29 -9.63 5.37 -0.40
CA ARG A 29 -9.78 5.89 -1.77
C ARG A 29 -8.98 7.18 -2.00
N TYR A 30 -8.96 8.07 -1.01
CA TYR A 30 -8.24 9.34 -1.10
C TYR A 30 -6.72 9.12 -1.07
N HIS A 31 -6.25 8.24 -0.19
CA HIS A 31 -4.84 7.89 -0.13
C HIS A 31 -4.39 7.20 -1.44
N LYS A 32 -5.17 6.25 -1.96
CA LYS A 32 -4.86 5.57 -3.24
C LYS A 32 -4.72 6.57 -4.40
N THR A 33 -5.71 7.45 -4.59
CA THR A 33 -5.64 8.48 -5.65
C THR A 33 -4.46 9.43 -5.46
N TYR A 34 -4.18 9.88 -4.23
CA TYR A 34 -3.03 10.73 -3.98
C TYR A 34 -1.70 10.03 -4.30
N VAL A 35 -1.59 8.73 -3.99
CA VAL A 35 -0.40 7.93 -4.31
C VAL A 35 -0.20 7.83 -5.82
N GLU A 36 -1.26 7.48 -6.55
CA GLU A 36 -1.23 7.37 -8.02
C GLU A 36 -0.87 8.70 -8.70
N GLU A 37 -1.51 9.80 -8.28
CA GLU A 37 -1.40 11.09 -8.96
C GLU A 37 -0.15 11.89 -8.58
N LYS A 38 0.40 11.68 -7.38
CA LYS A 38 1.51 12.47 -6.84
C LYS A 38 2.72 11.62 -6.51
N ILE A 39 2.55 10.64 -5.62
CA ILE A 39 3.69 9.93 -5.03
C ILE A 39 4.43 9.08 -6.07
N LEU A 40 3.73 8.26 -6.85
CA LEU A 40 4.35 7.39 -7.86
C LEU A 40 4.93 8.19 -9.03
N ARG A 41 4.37 9.37 -9.34
CA ARG A 41 4.96 10.27 -10.34
C ARG A 41 6.29 10.85 -9.89
N GLU A 42 6.45 11.12 -8.59
CA GLU A 42 7.70 11.62 -8.00
C GLU A 42 8.71 10.51 -7.75
N LYS A 43 8.25 9.35 -7.27
CA LYS A 43 9.07 8.20 -6.93
C LYS A 43 8.36 6.89 -7.32
N PRO A 44 8.56 6.40 -8.56
CA PRO A 44 7.88 5.21 -9.08
C PRO A 44 8.20 3.92 -8.30
N GLU A 45 9.40 3.83 -7.72
CA GLU A 45 9.88 2.65 -6.99
C GLU A 45 9.80 2.84 -5.47
N ILE A 46 8.83 3.61 -4.98
CA ILE A 46 8.60 3.75 -3.54
C ILE A 46 8.19 2.40 -2.94
N SER A 47 8.79 2.04 -1.81
CA SER A 47 8.40 0.80 -1.14
C SER A 47 7.21 0.97 -0.21
N PRO A 48 6.48 -0.10 0.14
CA PRO A 48 5.35 -0.02 1.07
C PRO A 48 5.72 0.58 2.42
N ARG A 49 6.90 0.25 2.96
CA ARG A 49 7.39 0.80 4.23
C ARG A 49 7.67 2.29 4.15
N GLU A 50 8.30 2.72 3.07
CA GLU A 50 8.56 4.14 2.84
C GLU A 50 7.26 4.92 2.64
N LEU A 51 6.32 4.37 1.87
CA LEU A 51 5.02 4.98 1.65
C LEU A 51 4.24 5.13 2.97
N ALA A 52 4.22 4.08 3.78
CA ALA A 52 3.58 4.10 5.11
C ALA A 52 4.16 5.21 6.00
N ALA A 53 5.50 5.32 6.07
CA ALA A 53 6.16 6.36 6.84
C ALA A 53 5.89 7.76 6.29
N ARG A 54 5.87 7.93 4.96
CA ARG A 54 5.66 9.22 4.29
C ARG A 54 4.24 9.76 4.50
N LEU A 55 3.22 8.90 4.45
CA LEU A 55 1.82 9.29 4.57
C LEU A 55 1.27 9.18 6.00
N GLY A 56 2.01 8.56 6.93
CA GLY A 56 1.52 8.31 8.29
C GLY A 56 0.37 7.30 8.32
N ILE A 57 0.39 6.32 7.41
CA ILE A 57 -0.65 5.28 7.28
C ILE A 57 -0.12 3.92 7.73
N PRO A 58 -1.00 2.96 8.09
CA PRO A 58 -0.58 1.60 8.40
C PRO A 58 0.15 0.95 7.23
N LEU A 59 1.16 0.12 7.51
CA LEU A 59 1.85 -0.67 6.48
C LEU A 59 0.88 -1.49 5.63
N GLY A 60 -0.16 -2.05 6.26
CA GLY A 60 -1.22 -2.79 5.58
C GLY A 60 -1.94 -1.96 4.50
N GLU A 61 -2.24 -0.69 4.79
CA GLU A 61 -2.85 0.22 3.82
C GLU A 61 -1.90 0.51 2.66
N ALA A 62 -0.62 0.80 2.96
CA ALA A 62 0.40 1.02 1.94
C ALA A 62 0.62 -0.21 1.03
N LEU A 63 0.59 -1.43 1.59
CA LEU A 63 0.70 -2.68 0.84
C LEU A 63 -0.44 -2.82 -0.17
N VAL A 64 -1.68 -2.59 0.27
CA VAL A 64 -2.86 -2.72 -0.60
C VAL A 64 -2.89 -1.62 -1.66
N ILE A 65 -2.55 -0.38 -1.30
CA ILE A 65 -2.46 0.72 -2.28
C ILE A 65 -1.48 0.38 -3.40
N LEU A 66 -0.25 -0.04 -3.07
CA LEU A 66 0.78 -0.33 -4.07
C LEU A 66 0.53 -1.65 -4.83
N TYR A 67 -0.22 -2.58 -4.25
CA TYR A 67 -0.62 -3.80 -4.96
C TYR A 67 -1.68 -3.52 -6.04
N GLU A 68 -2.54 -2.52 -5.82
CA GLU A 68 -3.64 -2.20 -6.74
C GLU A 68 -3.36 -1.04 -7.71
N LEU A 69 -2.14 -0.50 -7.72
CA LEU A 69 -1.66 0.54 -8.63
C LEU A 69 -0.53 -0.01 -9.50
#